data_AF-A0A3M4B8F9-F1
#
_entry.id   AF-A0A3M4B8F9-F1
#
_cell.length_a   1.000
_cell.length_b   1.000
_cell.length_c   1.000
_cell.angle_alpha   90.00
_cell.angle_beta   90.00
_cell.angle_gamma   90.00
#
_symmetry.space_group_name_H-M   'P 1'
#
loop_
_entity.id
_entity.type
_entity.pdbx_description
1 polymer ?
#
loop_
_entity_poly.entity_id
_entity_poly.type
_entity_poly.pdbx_seq_one_letter_code
_entity_poly.pdbx_strand_id
1 'polypeptide(L)'
;MLRLYIRLYIILALGLAGAIWLVNYTFDELLPEANETYNREALRGPAYGLVEQLRPLPGDARAARLSELQPHYGLHLKLVQRDDLALDPRERQLLAAGKLVVRGDFMEFIANIDGGPQLLNIKLPEEPKWLYLWAYCLLGLSLAIVLYFWVRPHWRDLEHIRLAAQRFGDNDLGSRILLPRRSTVRELAGHFNQMAERIESLIANQRELTNAVSHELRTPIARLSFELDQLKQQTDPRQRSELIADMYADLGELEEMVSELLTYASLERGATQVTRERIEAHSWLDSVIGSVALASSCRCAPARWTLSRSSRALWRVR
;
A
#
# COMPACT_ATOMS: atom_id res chain seq x y z
N MET A 1 3.80 12.96 4.09
CA MET A 1 4.61 12.48 5.22
C MET A 1 3.92 12.67 6.56
N LEU A 2 4.07 13.84 7.21
CA LEU A 2 3.71 14.04 8.62
C LEU A 2 2.23 13.72 8.93
N ARG A 3 1.31 14.13 8.04
CA ARG A 3 -0.13 13.88 8.21
C ARG A 3 -0.49 12.39 8.25
N LEU A 4 0.12 11.58 7.38
CA LEU A 4 -0.15 10.14 7.33
C LEU A 4 0.45 9.45 8.57
N TYR A 5 1.68 9.82 8.93
CA TYR A 5 2.33 9.32 10.15
C TYR A 5 1.51 9.63 11.41
N ILE A 6 1.07 10.88 11.59
CA ILE A 6 0.25 11.28 12.74
C ILE A 6 -1.06 10.49 12.78
N ARG A 7 -1.75 10.30 11.65
CA ARG A 7 -2.97 9.50 11.58
C ARG A 7 -2.73 8.04 11.99
N LEU A 8 -1.69 7.40 11.46
CA LEU A 8 -1.32 6.02 11.78
C LEU A 8 -0.98 5.87 13.27
N TYR A 9 -0.19 6.80 13.80
CA TYR A 9 0.19 6.81 15.20
C TYR A 9 -1.02 6.98 16.13
N ILE A 10 -1.93 7.91 15.82
CA ILE A 10 -3.16 8.12 16.62
C ILE A 10 -4.00 6.84 16.65
N ILE A 11 -4.21 6.19 15.51
CA ILE A 11 -4.99 4.94 15.43
C ILE A 11 -4.34 3.85 16.29
N LEU A 12 -3.02 3.68 16.17
CA LEU A 12 -2.28 2.65 16.91
C LEU A 12 -2.27 2.95 18.41
N ALA A 13 -2.06 4.21 18.81
CA ALA A 13 -2.06 4.64 20.20
C ALA A 13 -3.44 4.49 20.85
N LEU A 14 -4.52 4.83 20.14
CA LEU A 14 -5.89 4.61 20.62
C LEU A 14 -6.20 3.11 20.74
N GLY A 15 -5.77 2.30 19.78
CA GLY A 15 -5.92 0.84 19.85
C GLY A 15 -5.18 0.24 21.05
N LEU A 16 -3.95 0.67 21.31
CA LEU A 16 -3.15 0.23 22.46
C LEU A 16 -3.80 0.67 23.78
N ALA A 17 -4.24 1.93 23.88
CA ALA A 17 -4.93 2.44 25.07
C ALA A 17 -6.23 1.69 25.32
N GLY A 18 -7.01 1.40 24.27
CA GLY A 18 -8.22 0.60 24.35
C GLY A 18 -7.96 -0.84 24.78
N ALA A 19 -6.87 -1.46 24.30
CA ALA A 19 -6.47 -2.79 24.73
C ALA A 19 -6.04 -2.84 26.21
N ILE A 20 -5.23 -1.87 26.66
CA ILE A 20 -4.83 -1.75 28.07
C ILE A 20 -6.07 -1.56 28.95
N TRP A 21 -6.97 -0.67 28.54
CA TRP A 21 -8.23 -0.44 29.25
C TRP A 21 -9.09 -1.71 29.31
N LEU A 22 -9.22 -2.43 28.19
CA LEU A 22 -9.99 -3.67 28.11
C LEU A 22 -9.39 -4.75 29.03
N VAL A 23 -8.08 -4.91 29.06
CA VAL A 23 -7.40 -5.88 29.94
C VAL A 23 -7.70 -5.53 31.40
N ASN A 24 -7.49 -4.29 31.83
CA ASN A 24 -7.76 -3.88 33.21
C ASN A 24 -9.24 -4.09 33.57
N TYR A 25 -10.15 -3.66 32.69
CA TYR A 25 -11.59 -3.85 32.86
C TYR A 25 -11.99 -5.33 33.01
N THR A 26 -11.34 -6.25 32.27
CA THR A 26 -11.64 -7.68 32.41
C THR A 26 -11.26 -8.25 33.78
N PHE A 27 -10.14 -7.79 34.37
CA PHE A 27 -9.71 -8.26 35.68
C PHE A 27 -10.54 -7.64 36.81
N ASP A 28 -10.90 -6.37 36.69
CA ASP A 28 -11.57 -5.63 37.76
C ASP A 28 -13.08 -5.88 37.78
N GLU A 29 -13.73 -5.90 36.61
CA GLU A 29 -15.21 -5.95 36.52
C GLU A 29 -15.74 -7.32 36.09
N LEU A 30 -15.00 -8.07 35.27
CA LEU A 30 -15.46 -9.36 34.74
C LEU A 30 -15.09 -10.56 35.64
N LEU A 31 -14.02 -10.44 36.44
CA LEU A 31 -13.51 -11.50 37.32
C LEU A 31 -13.29 -11.02 38.78
N PRO A 32 -14.24 -10.30 39.40
CA PRO A 32 -14.02 -9.68 40.71
C PRO A 32 -13.78 -10.71 41.82
N GLU A 33 -14.46 -11.87 41.79
CA GLU A 33 -14.31 -12.91 42.82
C GLU A 33 -12.91 -13.54 42.83
N ALA A 34 -12.32 -13.73 41.64
CA ALA A 34 -10.97 -14.27 41.53
C ALA A 34 -9.94 -13.30 42.09
N ASN A 35 -10.08 -12.00 41.78
CA ASN A 35 -9.18 -10.97 42.26
C ASN A 35 -9.34 -10.74 43.77
N GLU A 36 -10.58 -10.73 44.28
CA GLU A 36 -10.85 -10.59 45.72
C GLU A 36 -10.26 -11.76 46.51
N THR A 37 -10.43 -12.99 46.02
CA THR A 37 -9.92 -14.19 46.69
C THR A 37 -8.39 -14.19 46.74
N TYR A 38 -7.73 -13.88 45.62
CA TYR A 38 -6.28 -13.77 45.55
C TYR A 38 -5.73 -12.74 46.55
N ASN A 39 -6.27 -11.52 46.56
CA ASN A 39 -5.83 -10.47 47.47
C ASN A 39 -6.11 -10.80 48.94
N ARG A 40 -7.25 -11.42 49.22
CA ARG A 40 -7.62 -11.87 50.58
C ARG A 40 -6.64 -12.94 51.09
N GLU A 41 -6.29 -13.90 50.26
CA GLU A 41 -5.37 -14.98 50.64
C GLU A 41 -3.94 -14.46 50.83
N ALA A 42 -3.48 -13.53 49.99
CA ALA A 42 -2.17 -12.90 50.10
C ALA A 42 -1.94 -12.23 51.47
N LEU A 43 -2.98 -11.61 52.04
CA LEU A 43 -2.90 -10.90 53.33
C LEU A 43 -3.36 -11.73 54.53
N ARG A 44 -3.88 -12.95 54.31
CA ARG A 44 -4.41 -13.80 55.38
C ARG A 44 -3.37 -14.09 56.46
N GLY A 45 -2.16 -14.48 56.07
CA GLY A 45 -1.07 -14.80 57.01
C GLY A 45 -0.64 -13.59 57.85
N PRO A 46 -0.23 -12.47 57.22
CA PRO A 46 0.13 -11.24 57.93
C PRO A 46 -0.99 -10.70 58.84
N ALA A 47 -2.24 -10.71 58.36
CA ALA A 47 -3.38 -10.25 59.15
C ALA A 47 -3.66 -11.16 60.34
N TYR A 48 -3.55 -12.49 60.18
CA TYR A 48 -3.71 -13.44 61.28
C TYR A 48 -2.66 -13.19 62.38
N GLY A 49 -1.39 -12.98 62.02
CA GLY A 49 -0.33 -12.70 62.98
C GLY A 49 -0.55 -11.39 63.75
N LEU A 50 -1.06 -10.35 63.10
CA LEU A 50 -1.45 -9.09 63.75
C LEU A 50 -2.61 -9.28 64.72
N VAL A 51 -3.67 -9.99 64.29
CA VAL A 51 -4.82 -10.30 65.13
C VAL A 51 -4.42 -11.10 66.36
N GLU A 52 -3.54 -12.09 66.22
CA GLU A 52 -3.10 -12.93 67.32
C GLU A 52 -2.36 -12.13 68.42
N GLN A 53 -1.56 -11.14 68.03
CA GLN A 53 -0.87 -10.25 68.98
C GLN A 53 -1.81 -9.24 69.67
N LEU A 54 -2.91 -8.86 69.03
CA LEU A 54 -3.87 -7.89 69.56
C LEU A 54 -4.98 -8.54 70.41
N ARG A 55 -5.33 -9.80 70.13
CA ARG A 55 -6.39 -10.54 70.84
C ARG A 55 -6.27 -10.54 72.37
N PRO A 56 -5.09 -10.77 72.98
CA PRO A 56 -4.98 -10.85 74.44
C PRO A 56 -5.07 -9.49 75.17
N LEU A 57 -4.99 -8.37 74.45
CA LEU A 57 -4.93 -7.04 75.05
C LEU A 57 -6.34 -6.42 75.17
N PRO A 58 -6.64 -5.63 76.22
CA PRO A 58 -7.86 -4.82 76.31
C PRO A 58 -7.81 -3.59 75.41
N GLY A 59 -8.98 -2.99 75.10
CA GLY A 59 -9.16 -2.00 74.01
C GLY A 59 -8.13 -0.86 73.94
N ASP A 60 -7.81 -0.20 75.06
CA ASP A 60 -6.83 0.89 75.08
C ASP A 60 -5.38 0.40 74.89
N ALA A 61 -5.07 -0.78 75.42
CA ALA A 61 -3.77 -1.42 75.24
C ALA A 61 -3.58 -1.94 73.81
N ARG A 62 -4.66 -2.30 73.09
CA ARG A 62 -4.60 -2.64 71.65
C ARG A 62 -4.13 -1.45 70.82
N ALA A 63 -4.64 -0.25 71.10
CA ALA A 63 -4.26 0.95 70.38
C ALA A 63 -2.78 1.29 70.59
N ALA A 64 -2.29 1.19 71.84
CA ALA A 64 -0.88 1.39 72.17
C ALA A 64 0.05 0.34 71.53
N ARG A 65 -0.38 -0.93 71.48
CA ARG A 65 0.40 -1.98 70.80
C ARG A 65 0.40 -1.80 69.29
N LEU A 66 -0.72 -1.36 68.70
CA LEU A 66 -0.82 -1.14 67.27
C LEU A 66 0.09 0.00 66.80
N SER A 67 0.19 1.09 67.58
CA SER A 67 1.08 2.21 67.26
C SER A 67 2.56 1.83 67.38
N GLU A 68 2.92 0.91 68.27
CA GLU A 68 4.27 0.33 68.36
C GLU A 68 4.60 -0.53 67.14
N LEU A 69 3.63 -1.30 66.63
CA LEU A 69 3.82 -2.19 65.49
C LEU A 69 3.76 -1.46 64.14
N GLN A 70 2.99 -0.38 64.02
CA GLN A 70 2.72 0.33 62.76
C GLN A 70 3.99 0.67 61.93
N PRO A 71 5.11 1.15 62.51
CA PRO A 71 6.33 1.46 61.74
C PRO A 71 6.99 0.24 61.08
N HIS A 72 6.77 -0.96 61.61
CA HIS A 72 7.45 -2.18 61.16
C HIS A 72 6.72 -2.91 60.02
N TYR A 73 5.43 -2.61 59.80
CA TYR A 73 4.61 -3.31 58.81
C TYR A 73 4.54 -2.59 57.46
N GLY A 74 4.81 -1.28 57.40
CA GLY A 74 4.67 -0.49 56.16
C GLY A 74 3.21 -0.39 55.66
N LEU A 75 2.25 -0.75 56.50
CA LEU A 75 0.81 -0.72 56.25
C LEU A 75 0.15 0.32 57.17
N HIS A 76 -0.94 0.91 56.70
CA HIS A 76 -1.73 1.82 57.54
C HIS A 76 -2.71 0.99 58.39
N LEU A 77 -2.28 0.67 59.61
CA LEU A 77 -3.08 -0.07 60.57
C LEU A 77 -3.91 0.89 61.42
N LYS A 78 -5.23 0.68 61.49
CA LYS A 78 -6.13 1.44 62.37
C LYS A 78 -7.12 0.51 63.06
N LEU A 79 -7.45 0.79 64.32
CA LEU A 79 -8.60 0.18 64.98
C LEU A 79 -9.84 0.98 64.62
N VAL A 80 -10.90 0.29 64.22
CA VAL A 80 -12.18 0.92 63.90
C VAL A 80 -13.28 0.17 64.63
N GLN A 81 -14.30 0.88 65.11
CA GLN A 81 -15.44 0.25 65.73
C GLN A 81 -16.34 -0.39 64.66
N ARG A 82 -16.87 -1.57 64.96
CA ARG A 82 -17.78 -2.33 64.10
C ARG A 82 -19.05 -1.53 63.78
N ASP A 83 -19.54 -0.74 64.74
CA ASP A 83 -20.75 0.06 64.58
C ASP A 83 -20.53 1.30 63.70
N ASP A 84 -19.30 1.81 63.63
CA ASP A 84 -18.93 2.94 62.76
C ASP A 84 -18.79 2.50 61.29
N LEU A 85 -18.67 1.19 61.03
CA LEU A 85 -18.65 0.64 59.68
C LEU A 85 -20.05 0.21 59.23
N ALA A 86 -20.50 0.78 58.11
CA ALA A 86 -21.62 0.25 57.36
C ALA A 86 -21.23 -1.09 56.71
N LEU A 87 -21.39 -2.21 57.45
CA LEU A 87 -21.12 -3.57 56.97
C LEU A 87 -22.37 -4.18 56.31
N ASP A 88 -22.21 -4.65 55.07
CA ASP A 88 -23.21 -5.39 54.31
C ASP A 88 -23.42 -6.81 54.91
N PRO A 89 -24.58 -7.48 54.74
CA PRO A 89 -24.81 -8.81 55.30
C PRO A 89 -23.75 -9.85 54.90
N ARG A 90 -23.20 -9.75 53.68
CA ARG A 90 -22.12 -10.64 53.20
C ARG A 90 -20.83 -10.43 54.00
N GLU A 91 -20.46 -9.18 54.25
CA GLU A 91 -19.25 -8.82 54.99
C GLU A 91 -19.34 -9.23 56.46
N ARG A 92 -20.52 -9.06 57.07
CA ARG A 92 -20.79 -9.56 58.43
C ARG A 92 -20.60 -11.07 58.51
N GLN A 93 -21.09 -11.81 57.51
CA GLN A 93 -20.92 -13.26 57.45
C GLN A 93 -19.45 -13.66 57.26
N LEU A 94 -18.71 -12.94 56.42
CA LEU A 94 -17.27 -13.16 56.22
C LEU A 94 -16.46 -12.93 57.51
N LEU A 95 -16.71 -11.82 58.22
CA LEU A 95 -16.05 -11.51 59.49
C LEU A 95 -16.42 -12.51 60.61
N ALA A 96 -17.68 -12.96 60.63
CA ALA A 96 -18.13 -13.99 61.56
C ALA A 96 -17.46 -15.35 61.28
N ALA A 97 -17.18 -15.64 60.01
CA ALA A 97 -16.40 -16.81 59.59
C ALA A 97 -14.87 -16.64 59.76
N GLY A 98 -14.41 -15.53 60.37
CA GLY A 98 -12.99 -15.22 60.57
C GLY A 98 -12.22 -14.91 59.27
N LYS A 99 -12.92 -14.61 58.17
CA LYS A 99 -12.32 -14.20 56.90
C LYS A 99 -12.13 -12.68 56.87
N LEU A 100 -11.15 -12.24 56.08
CA LEU A 100 -10.92 -10.83 55.81
C LEU A 100 -11.96 -10.29 54.84
N VAL A 101 -12.50 -9.11 55.15
CA VAL A 101 -13.34 -8.34 54.22
C VAL A 101 -12.45 -7.41 53.42
N VAL A 102 -12.66 -7.36 52.11
CA VAL A 102 -11.85 -6.57 51.17
C VAL A 102 -12.68 -5.39 50.65
N ARG A 103 -12.12 -4.18 50.71
CA ARG A 103 -12.78 -2.91 50.35
C ARG A 103 -11.82 -1.98 49.61
N GLY A 104 -12.39 -0.93 49.01
CA GLY A 104 -11.63 0.18 48.41
C GLY A 104 -10.69 -0.27 47.30
N ASP A 105 -11.21 -1.00 46.32
CA ASP A 105 -10.44 -1.53 45.17
C ASP A 105 -9.26 -2.41 45.62
N PHE A 106 -9.54 -3.36 46.51
CA PHE A 106 -8.56 -4.28 47.09
C PHE A 106 -7.43 -3.62 47.89
N MET A 107 -7.61 -2.37 48.34
CA MET A 107 -6.61 -1.65 49.14
C MET A 107 -6.91 -1.63 50.64
N GLU A 108 -8.10 -2.02 51.06
CA GLU A 108 -8.53 -2.00 52.46
C GLU A 108 -8.97 -3.40 52.90
N PHE A 109 -8.38 -3.90 54.00
CA PHE A 109 -8.64 -5.23 54.52
C PHE A 109 -9.06 -5.15 55.97
N ILE A 110 -10.21 -5.74 56.27
CA ILE A 110 -10.81 -5.65 57.60
C ILE A 110 -10.80 -7.05 58.21
N ALA A 111 -10.19 -7.14 59.39
CA ALA A 111 -10.07 -8.37 60.17
C ALA A 111 -10.83 -8.25 61.49
N ASN A 112 -11.47 -9.36 61.87
CA ASN A 112 -12.05 -9.51 63.20
C ASN A 112 -10.96 -9.94 64.20
N ILE A 113 -10.90 -9.31 65.37
CA ILE A 113 -9.85 -9.58 66.38
C ILE A 113 -10.29 -10.71 67.32
N ASP A 114 -11.42 -10.50 68.00
CA ASP A 114 -11.95 -11.36 69.07
C ASP A 114 -13.50 -11.48 69.03
N GLY A 115 -14.14 -10.96 67.99
CA GLY A 115 -15.61 -10.89 67.91
C GLY A 115 -16.22 -9.68 68.62
N GLY A 116 -15.41 -8.87 69.32
CA GLY A 116 -15.83 -7.66 70.02
C GLY A 116 -16.19 -6.49 69.09
N PRO A 117 -16.40 -5.29 69.67
CA PRO A 117 -16.76 -4.11 68.92
C PRO A 117 -15.61 -3.54 68.08
N GLN A 118 -14.34 -3.88 68.38
CA GLN A 118 -13.18 -3.36 67.66
C GLN A 118 -12.74 -4.29 66.53
N LEU A 119 -12.54 -3.72 65.35
CA LEU A 119 -12.01 -4.38 64.16
C LEU A 119 -10.63 -3.81 63.81
N LEU A 120 -9.79 -4.64 63.19
CA LEU A 120 -8.52 -4.20 62.65
C LEU A 120 -8.71 -3.84 61.17
N ASN A 121 -8.45 -2.58 60.83
CA ASN A 121 -8.41 -2.10 59.46
C ASN A 121 -6.96 -2.01 58.99
N ILE A 122 -6.66 -2.65 57.87
CA ILE A 122 -5.35 -2.72 57.24
C ILE A 122 -5.49 -2.07 55.86
N LYS A 123 -4.99 -0.83 55.71
CA LYS A 123 -4.97 -0.12 54.42
C LYS A 123 -3.58 -0.18 53.79
N LEU A 124 -3.51 -0.65 52.54
CA LEU A 124 -2.29 -0.69 51.74
C LEU A 124 -1.86 0.74 51.35
N PRO A 125 -0.55 0.99 51.19
CA PRO A 125 -0.07 2.27 50.70
C PRO A 125 -0.57 2.52 49.28
N GLU A 126 -1.06 3.73 48.99
CA GLU A 126 -1.54 4.09 47.66
C GLU A 126 -0.38 4.03 46.65
N GLU A 127 -0.58 3.30 45.56
CA GLU A 127 0.44 3.21 44.53
C GLU A 127 0.66 4.57 43.88
N PRO A 128 1.92 4.98 43.65
CA PRO A 128 2.23 6.23 42.98
C PRO A 128 1.77 6.21 41.52
N LYS A 129 0.54 6.69 41.26
CA LYS A 129 -0.07 6.75 39.91
C LYS A 129 0.79 7.45 38.87
N TRP A 130 1.63 8.40 39.30
CA TRP A 130 2.55 9.11 38.42
C TRP A 130 3.58 8.19 37.75
N LEU A 131 4.03 7.11 38.41
CA LEU A 131 4.95 6.13 37.81
C LEU A 131 4.31 5.43 36.61
N TYR A 132 3.04 5.02 36.72
CA TYR A 132 2.30 4.43 35.58
C TYR A 132 2.12 5.42 34.44
N LEU A 133 1.84 6.69 34.72
CA LEU A 133 1.76 7.73 33.69
C LEU A 133 3.08 7.86 32.92
N TRP A 134 4.22 7.88 33.62
CA TRP A 134 5.53 7.88 32.97
C TRP A 134 5.78 6.62 32.15
N ALA A 135 5.43 5.45 32.67
CA ALA A 135 5.56 4.18 31.95
C ALA A 135 4.73 4.19 30.65
N TYR A 136 3.48 4.63 30.68
CA TYR A 136 2.62 4.74 29.49
C TYR A 136 3.11 5.80 28.50
N CYS A 137 3.62 6.94 28.98
CA CYS A 137 4.24 7.95 28.12
C CYS A 137 5.50 7.41 27.42
N LEU A 138 6.37 6.71 28.14
CA LEU A 138 7.56 6.07 27.57
C LEU A 138 7.19 4.98 26.56
N LEU A 139 6.17 4.17 26.87
CA LEU A 139 5.63 3.17 25.96
C LEU A 139 5.12 3.82 24.67
N GLY A 140 4.30 4.88 24.78
CA GLY A 140 3.79 5.63 23.63
C GLY A 140 4.91 6.26 22.79
N LEU A 141 5.91 6.86 23.44
CA LEU A 141 7.07 7.43 22.76
C LEU A 141 7.90 6.36 22.04
N SER A 142 8.15 5.21 22.68
CA SER A 142 8.88 4.10 22.06
C SER A 142 8.16 3.59 20.81
N LEU A 143 6.84 3.47 20.88
CA LEU A 143 5.99 3.06 19.77
C LEU A 143 6.03 4.08 18.63
N ALA A 144 5.98 5.37 18.95
CA ALA A 144 6.09 6.46 17.98
C ALA A 144 7.42 6.37 17.20
N ILE A 145 8.52 6.18 17.91
CA ILE A 145 9.86 6.06 17.33
C ILE A 145 9.92 4.86 16.38
N VAL A 146 9.49 3.67 16.84
CA VAL A 146 9.48 2.45 16.02
C VAL A 146 8.62 2.64 14.76
N LEU A 147 7.42 3.20 14.90
CA LEU A 147 6.52 3.47 13.79
C LEU A 147 7.12 4.45 12.78
N TYR A 148 7.81 5.50 13.27
CA TYR A 148 8.46 6.48 12.42
C TYR A 148 9.56 5.85 11.56
N PHE A 149 10.45 5.07 12.17
CA PHE A 149 11.52 4.38 11.44
C PHE A 149 10.99 3.34 10.45
N TRP A 150 9.87 2.70 10.78
CA TRP A 150 9.22 1.73 9.89
C TRP A 150 8.54 2.40 8.68
N VAL A 151 7.75 3.46 8.87
CA VAL A 151 7.00 4.13 7.79
C VAL A 151 7.91 4.97 6.88
N ARG A 152 8.97 5.57 7.42
CA ARG A 152 9.86 6.49 6.69
C ARG A 152 10.40 5.95 5.36
N PRO A 153 10.98 4.73 5.27
CA PRO A 153 11.50 4.20 4.00
C PRO A 153 10.40 4.01 2.95
N HIS A 154 9.23 3.49 3.32
CA HIS A 154 8.13 3.26 2.39
C HIS A 154 7.63 4.55 1.74
N TRP A 155 7.48 5.61 2.52
CA TRP A 155 7.08 6.88 1.93
C TRP A 155 8.17 7.49 1.06
N ARG A 156 9.44 7.38 1.47
CA ARG A 156 10.55 7.90 0.65
C ARG A 156 10.53 7.27 -0.75
N ASP A 157 10.31 5.96 -0.82
CA ASP A 157 10.24 5.23 -2.09
C ASP A 157 9.01 5.65 -2.92
N LEU A 158 7.85 5.87 -2.29
CA LEU A 158 6.67 6.42 -2.96
C LEU A 158 6.89 7.85 -3.49
N GLU A 159 7.61 8.69 -2.74
CA GLU A 159 7.93 10.05 -3.18
C GLU A 159 8.87 10.03 -4.40
N HIS A 160 9.81 9.08 -4.47
CA HIS A 160 10.64 8.88 -5.66
C HIS A 160 9.79 8.54 -6.88
N ILE A 161 8.80 7.64 -6.74
CA ILE A 161 7.87 7.31 -7.84
C ILE A 161 7.06 8.54 -8.24
N ARG A 162 6.52 9.29 -7.27
CA ARG A 162 5.75 10.52 -7.52
C ARG A 162 6.57 11.54 -8.30
N LEU A 163 7.80 11.81 -7.87
CA LEU A 163 8.68 12.78 -8.52
C LEU A 163 9.05 12.33 -9.94
N ALA A 164 9.32 11.04 -10.15
CA ALA A 164 9.61 10.52 -11.48
C ALA A 164 8.39 10.61 -12.41
N ALA A 165 7.19 10.33 -11.91
CA ALA A 165 5.95 10.49 -12.66
C ALA A 165 5.66 11.95 -13.02
N GLN A 166 5.94 12.89 -12.10
CA GLN A 166 5.84 14.33 -12.38
C GLN A 166 6.82 14.74 -13.49
N ARG A 167 8.10 14.35 -13.38
CA ARG A 167 9.11 14.64 -14.42
C ARG A 167 8.73 14.05 -15.78
N PHE A 168 8.23 12.82 -15.79
CA PHE A 168 7.75 12.18 -17.02
C PHE A 168 6.58 12.96 -17.64
N GLY A 169 5.68 13.49 -16.82
CA GLY A 169 4.61 14.39 -17.26
C GLY A 169 5.12 15.74 -17.77
N ASP A 170 6.23 16.24 -17.22
CA ASP A 170 6.91 17.47 -17.63
C ASP A 170 7.85 17.27 -18.84
N ASN A 171 7.58 16.26 -19.68
CA ASN A 171 8.29 15.94 -20.93
C ASN A 171 9.71 15.35 -20.76
N ASP A 172 10.11 14.92 -19.54
CA ASP A 172 11.32 14.12 -19.30
C ASP A 172 11.02 12.62 -19.47
N LEU A 173 10.89 12.20 -20.73
CA LEU A 173 10.54 10.82 -21.11
C LEU A 173 11.65 9.80 -20.77
N GLY A 174 12.89 10.27 -20.55
CA GLY A 174 14.04 9.44 -20.18
C GLY A 174 14.11 9.13 -18.68
N SER A 175 13.26 9.77 -17.86
CA SER A 175 13.18 9.53 -16.42
C SER A 175 12.90 8.05 -16.13
N ARG A 176 13.71 7.44 -15.26
CA ARG A 176 13.56 6.06 -14.80
C ARG A 176 13.65 5.98 -13.29
N ILE A 177 12.88 5.05 -12.72
CA ILE A 177 12.81 4.83 -11.28
C ILE A 177 13.74 3.68 -10.90
N LEU A 178 14.72 3.96 -10.04
CA LEU A 178 15.63 2.99 -9.46
C LEU A 178 15.38 2.90 -7.95
N LEU A 179 14.73 1.82 -7.51
CA LEU A 179 14.49 1.55 -6.08
C LEU A 179 15.38 0.41 -5.55
N PRO A 180 15.74 0.43 -4.25
CA PRO A 180 16.48 -0.65 -3.61
C PRO A 180 15.76 -2.00 -3.75
N ARG A 181 16.51 -3.11 -3.80
CA ARG A 181 15.95 -4.48 -3.87
C ARG A 181 14.97 -4.81 -2.74
N ARG A 182 15.13 -4.19 -1.57
CA ARG A 182 14.28 -4.40 -0.38
C ARG A 182 13.02 -3.53 -0.36
N SER A 183 12.81 -2.67 -1.36
CA SER A 183 11.64 -1.80 -1.41
C SER A 183 10.39 -2.59 -1.77
N THR A 184 9.34 -2.43 -0.96
CA THR A 184 8.03 -3.07 -1.19
C THR A 184 7.36 -2.58 -2.48
N VAL A 185 7.67 -1.37 -2.94
CA VAL A 185 7.10 -0.74 -4.14
C VAL A 185 8.00 -0.87 -5.38
N ARG A 186 9.02 -1.73 -5.33
CA ARG A 186 9.93 -1.96 -6.47
C ARG A 186 9.21 -2.49 -7.72
N GLU A 187 8.22 -3.36 -7.55
CA GLU A 187 7.44 -3.90 -8.66
C GLU A 187 6.63 -2.79 -9.38
N LEU A 188 6.02 -1.89 -8.61
CA LEU A 188 5.34 -0.72 -9.14
C LEU A 188 6.28 0.19 -9.94
N ALA A 189 7.51 0.41 -9.45
CA ALA A 189 8.54 1.14 -10.19
C ALA A 189 8.92 0.42 -11.51
N GLY A 190 8.95 -0.92 -11.52
CA GLY A 190 9.15 -1.72 -12.72
C GLY A 190 8.05 -1.51 -13.76
N HIS A 191 6.79 -1.57 -13.33
CA HIS A 191 5.64 -1.31 -14.21
C HIS A 191 5.65 0.11 -14.77
N PHE A 192 6.00 1.11 -13.95
CA PHE A 192 6.16 2.48 -14.42
C PHE A 192 7.25 2.59 -15.49
N ASN A 193 8.42 2.00 -15.26
CA ASN A 193 9.52 2.04 -16.24
C ASN A 193 9.12 1.37 -17.56
N GLN A 194 8.39 0.25 -17.51
CA GLN A 194 7.90 -0.42 -18.71
C GLN A 194 6.86 0.41 -19.47
N MET A 195 5.97 1.11 -18.75
CA MET A 195 5.04 2.06 -19.35
C MET A 195 5.78 3.23 -20.01
N ALA A 196 6.77 3.81 -19.32
CA ALA A 196 7.58 4.91 -19.82
C ALA A 196 8.33 4.50 -21.11
N GLU A 197 8.92 3.32 -21.14
CA GLU A 197 9.60 2.76 -22.32
C GLU A 197 8.65 2.58 -23.51
N ARG A 198 7.44 2.06 -23.28
CA ARG A 198 6.42 1.94 -24.34
C ARG A 198 6.02 3.30 -24.89
N ILE A 199 5.74 4.28 -24.03
CA ILE A 199 5.36 5.63 -24.46
C ILE A 199 6.49 6.30 -25.22
N GLU A 200 7.74 6.18 -24.74
CA GLU A 200 8.90 6.72 -25.43
C GLU A 200 9.07 6.12 -26.83
N SER A 201 8.91 4.80 -26.98
CA SER A 201 8.95 4.13 -28.29
C SER A 201 7.83 4.60 -29.23
N LEU A 202 6.60 4.79 -28.72
CA LEU A 202 5.48 5.30 -29.52
C LEU A 202 5.73 6.71 -30.04
N ILE A 203 6.26 7.59 -29.17
CA ILE A 203 6.59 8.97 -29.55
C ILE A 203 7.75 9.00 -30.55
N ALA A 204 8.76 8.14 -30.38
CA ALA A 204 9.87 8.01 -31.31
C ALA A 204 9.39 7.56 -32.69
N ASN A 205 8.57 6.50 -32.75
CA ASN A 205 8.00 5.98 -33.99
C ASN A 205 7.11 7.02 -34.69
N GLN A 206 6.28 7.74 -33.94
CA GLN A 206 5.45 8.80 -34.51
C GLN A 206 6.29 9.91 -35.14
N ARG A 207 7.39 10.32 -34.49
CA ARG A 207 8.32 11.34 -35.02
C ARG A 207 9.03 10.85 -36.28
N GLU A 208 9.50 9.61 -36.28
CA GLU A 208 10.15 8.99 -37.44
C GLU A 208 9.20 8.92 -38.64
N LEU A 209 7.98 8.43 -38.42
CA LEU A 209 6.95 8.36 -39.48
C LEU A 209 6.59 9.74 -40.00
N THR A 210 6.36 10.73 -39.12
CA THR A 210 6.02 12.09 -39.56
C THR A 210 7.16 12.73 -40.37
N ASN A 211 8.40 12.47 -39.99
CA ASN A 211 9.58 12.96 -40.72
C ASN A 211 9.70 12.27 -42.09
N ALA A 212 9.54 10.94 -42.15
CA ALA A 212 9.57 10.20 -43.40
C ALA A 212 8.47 10.68 -44.36
N VAL A 213 7.23 10.79 -43.89
CA VAL A 213 6.09 11.32 -44.66
C VAL A 213 6.40 12.72 -45.20
N SER A 214 6.94 13.60 -44.35
CA SER A 214 7.27 14.98 -44.77
C SER A 214 8.35 15.02 -45.84
N HIS A 215 9.30 14.08 -45.81
CA HIS A 215 10.35 13.96 -46.82
C HIS A 215 9.80 13.42 -48.14
N GLU A 216 9.03 12.34 -48.10
CA GLU A 216 8.48 11.69 -49.29
C GLU A 216 7.45 12.60 -50.00
N LEU A 217 6.62 13.35 -49.27
CA LEU A 217 5.67 14.30 -49.87
C LEU A 217 6.33 15.54 -50.48
N ARG A 218 7.47 16.00 -49.94
CA ARG A 218 8.11 17.25 -50.41
C ARG A 218 8.60 17.13 -51.86
N THR A 219 9.09 15.97 -52.26
CA THR A 219 9.68 15.72 -53.59
C THR A 219 8.65 15.86 -54.72
N PRO A 220 7.52 15.13 -54.74
CA PRO A 220 6.50 15.27 -55.78
C PRO A 220 5.81 16.65 -55.74
N ILE A 221 5.61 17.25 -54.56
CA ILE A 221 5.06 18.62 -54.47
C ILE A 221 5.99 19.64 -55.14
N ALA A 222 7.31 19.49 -54.96
CA ALA A 222 8.28 20.37 -55.61
C ALA A 222 8.30 20.16 -57.13
N ARG A 223 8.18 18.92 -57.60
CA ARG A 223 8.09 18.60 -59.03
C ARG A 223 6.81 19.16 -59.67
N LEU A 224 5.65 18.95 -59.06
CA LEU A 224 4.37 19.56 -59.48
C LEU A 224 4.45 21.09 -59.57
N SER A 225 5.12 21.72 -58.61
CA SER A 225 5.31 23.18 -58.61
C SER A 225 6.17 23.64 -59.80
N PHE A 226 7.23 22.89 -60.12
CA PHE A 226 8.10 23.17 -61.27
C PHE A 226 7.38 22.95 -62.60
N GLU A 227 6.61 21.87 -62.71
CA GLU A 227 5.77 21.57 -63.88
C GLU A 227 4.71 22.66 -64.11
N LEU A 228 4.05 23.13 -63.04
CA LEU A 228 3.11 24.25 -63.12
C LEU A 228 3.75 25.54 -63.65
N ASP A 229 4.98 25.85 -63.25
CA ASP A 229 5.69 27.04 -63.71
C ASP A 229 6.19 26.91 -65.16
N GLN A 230 6.60 25.72 -65.57
CA GLN A 230 6.91 25.42 -66.97
C GLN A 230 5.66 25.49 -67.86
N LEU A 231 4.50 24.99 -67.39
CA LEU A 231 3.24 25.01 -68.12
C LEU A 231 2.80 26.44 -68.49
N LYS A 232 3.09 27.43 -67.62
CA LYS A 232 2.78 28.85 -67.88
C LYS A 232 3.59 29.45 -69.02
N GLN A 233 4.81 28.95 -69.25
CA GLN A 233 5.74 29.47 -70.26
C GLN A 233 5.66 28.72 -71.58
N GLN A 234 5.00 27.56 -71.60
CA GLN A 234 5.00 26.67 -72.74
C GLN A 234 3.89 27.02 -73.76
N THR A 235 4.27 27.29 -75.01
CA THR A 235 3.34 27.67 -76.10
C THR A 235 2.99 26.51 -77.03
N ASP A 236 3.80 25.45 -77.08
CA ASP A 236 3.54 24.26 -77.90
C ASP A 236 2.43 23.38 -77.27
N PRO A 237 1.31 23.13 -77.97
CA PRO A 237 0.22 22.28 -77.49
C PRO A 237 0.65 20.84 -77.14
N ARG A 238 1.64 20.28 -77.85
CA ARG A 238 2.12 18.91 -77.59
C ARG A 238 2.88 18.83 -76.27
N GLN A 239 3.85 19.72 -76.08
CA GLN A 239 4.63 19.78 -74.83
C GLN A 239 3.76 20.15 -73.62
N ARG A 240 2.73 20.99 -73.79
CA ARG A 240 1.74 21.23 -72.73
C ARG A 240 0.98 19.96 -72.35
N SER A 241 0.60 19.13 -73.33
CA SER A 241 -0.13 17.89 -73.04
C SER A 241 0.74 16.85 -72.33
N GLU A 242 2.04 16.78 -72.64
CA GLU A 242 3.01 15.94 -71.95
C GLU A 242 3.21 16.41 -70.50
N LEU A 243 3.41 17.71 -70.27
CA LEU A 243 3.52 18.26 -68.91
C LEU A 243 2.28 17.99 -68.05
N ILE A 244 1.08 18.11 -68.62
CA ILE A 244 -0.16 17.81 -67.91
C ILE A 244 -0.21 16.31 -67.56
N ALA A 245 0.27 15.43 -68.43
CA ALA A 245 0.32 14.00 -68.16
C ALA A 245 1.32 13.67 -67.03
N ASP A 246 2.49 14.32 -67.01
CA ASP A 246 3.48 14.19 -65.93
C ASP A 246 2.90 14.65 -64.58
N MET A 247 2.19 15.78 -64.56
CA MET A 247 1.49 16.26 -63.35
C MET A 247 0.43 15.26 -62.83
N TYR A 248 -0.31 14.60 -63.73
CA TYR A 248 -1.25 13.56 -63.32
C TYR A 248 -0.56 12.31 -62.78
N ALA A 249 0.64 11.98 -63.29
CA ALA A 249 1.44 10.87 -62.77
C ALA A 249 1.97 11.18 -61.36
N ASP A 250 2.52 12.38 -61.14
CA ASP A 250 2.96 12.84 -59.82
C ASP A 250 1.79 12.90 -58.80
N LEU A 251 0.59 13.30 -59.24
CA LEU A 251 -0.61 13.26 -58.41
C LEU A 251 -1.00 11.82 -58.04
N GLY A 252 -0.90 10.88 -58.98
CA GLY A 252 -1.12 9.46 -58.73
C GLY A 252 -0.12 8.87 -57.73
N GLU A 253 1.15 9.27 -57.81
CA GLU A 253 2.19 8.86 -56.85
C GLU A 253 1.87 9.37 -55.42
N LEU A 254 1.40 10.61 -55.29
CA LEU A 254 0.92 11.16 -54.02
C LEU A 254 -0.28 10.37 -53.46
N GLU A 255 -1.25 10.01 -54.30
CA GLU A 255 -2.41 9.19 -53.89
C GLU A 255 -2.00 7.80 -53.41
N GLU A 256 -1.08 7.14 -54.13
CA GLU A 256 -0.51 5.84 -53.76
C GLU A 256 0.18 5.90 -52.40
N MET A 257 1.05 6.90 -52.20
CA MET A 257 1.78 7.10 -50.95
C MET A 257 0.85 7.36 -49.74
N VAL A 258 -0.21 8.15 -49.93
CA VAL A 258 -1.23 8.38 -48.88
C VAL A 258 -1.96 7.07 -48.54
N SER A 259 -2.29 6.26 -49.55
CA SER A 259 -2.93 4.95 -49.37
C SER A 259 -2.04 3.99 -48.58
N GLU A 260 -0.74 3.95 -48.88
CA GLU A 260 0.25 3.15 -48.16
C GLU A 260 0.34 3.56 -46.69
N LEU A 261 0.40 4.87 -46.40
CA LEU A 261 0.47 5.40 -45.04
C LEU A 261 -0.79 5.08 -44.21
N LEU A 262 -1.98 5.21 -44.81
CA LEU A 262 -3.23 4.84 -44.15
C LEU A 262 -3.29 3.33 -43.87
N THR A 263 -2.77 2.52 -44.78
CA THR A 263 -2.65 1.07 -44.61
C THR A 263 -1.71 0.74 -43.45
N TYR A 264 -0.53 1.35 -43.40
CA TYR A 264 0.43 1.18 -42.31
C TYR A 264 -0.16 1.58 -40.95
N ALA A 265 -0.80 2.74 -40.85
CA ALA A 265 -1.44 3.20 -39.61
C ALA A 265 -2.63 2.33 -39.17
N SER A 266 -3.30 1.64 -40.10
CA SER A 266 -4.33 0.64 -39.79
C SER A 266 -3.74 -0.60 -39.13
N LEU A 267 -2.61 -1.08 -39.66
CA LEU A 267 -1.89 -2.25 -39.15
C LEU A 267 -1.29 -2.00 -37.75
N GLU A 268 -0.70 -0.82 -37.52
CA GLU A 268 -0.07 -0.48 -36.23
C GLU A 268 -1.08 -0.44 -35.07
N ARG A 269 -2.30 0.04 -35.31
CA ARG A 269 -3.36 0.12 -34.28
C ARG A 269 -3.88 -1.25 -33.85
N GLY A 270 -3.47 -2.34 -34.49
CA GLY A 270 -4.01 -3.68 -34.24
C GLY A 270 -5.52 -3.78 -34.48
N ALA A 271 -6.09 -2.80 -35.19
CA ALA A 271 -7.52 -2.71 -35.47
C ALA A 271 -7.96 -3.78 -36.49
N THR A 272 -7.01 -4.32 -37.26
CA THR A 272 -7.25 -5.46 -38.15
C THR A 272 -7.18 -6.76 -37.34
N GLN A 273 -8.33 -7.28 -36.92
CA GLN A 273 -8.39 -8.64 -36.40
C GLN A 273 -7.93 -9.58 -37.52
N VAL A 274 -6.76 -10.18 -37.36
CA VAL A 274 -6.22 -11.15 -38.31
C VAL A 274 -7.04 -12.44 -38.19
N THR A 275 -8.06 -12.58 -39.03
CA THR A 275 -8.83 -13.81 -39.18
C THR A 275 -7.91 -14.85 -39.82
N ARG A 276 -7.49 -15.85 -39.03
CA ARG A 276 -6.65 -16.93 -39.53
C ARG A 276 -7.53 -18.02 -40.10
N GLU A 277 -7.38 -18.27 -41.39
CA GLU A 277 -8.04 -19.39 -42.09
C GLU A 277 -7.01 -20.38 -42.63
N ARG A 278 -7.40 -21.65 -42.73
CA ARG A 278 -6.54 -22.69 -43.30
C ARG A 278 -6.77 -22.71 -44.81
N ILE A 279 -5.81 -22.20 -45.56
CA ILE A 279 -5.80 -22.13 -47.02
C ILE A 279 -4.83 -23.15 -47.62
N GLU A 280 -5.21 -23.75 -48.74
CA GLU A 280 -4.33 -24.63 -49.52
C GLU A 280 -3.35 -23.76 -50.34
N ALA A 281 -2.05 -23.89 -50.05
CA ALA A 281 -1.05 -22.99 -50.60
C ALA A 281 -0.95 -22.99 -52.13
N HIS A 282 -1.17 -24.15 -52.78
CA HIS A 282 -1.07 -24.27 -54.24
C HIS A 282 -2.18 -23.49 -54.95
N SER A 283 -3.43 -23.68 -54.53
CA SER A 283 -4.58 -23.01 -55.15
C SER A 283 -4.60 -21.51 -54.88
N TRP A 284 -4.15 -21.08 -53.68
CA TRP A 284 -3.98 -19.66 -53.39
C TRP A 284 -2.88 -19.01 -54.26
N LEU A 285 -1.73 -19.66 -54.41
CA LEU A 285 -0.65 -19.16 -55.26
C LEU A 285 -1.07 -19.05 -56.73
N ASP A 286 -1.75 -20.07 -57.26
CA ASP A 286 -2.27 -20.02 -58.64
C ASP A 286 -3.27 -18.87 -58.84
N SER A 287 -4.12 -18.61 -57.85
CA SER A 287 -5.07 -17.49 -57.87
C SER A 287 -4.36 -16.13 -57.88
N VAL A 288 -3.32 -15.96 -57.05
CA VAL A 288 -2.53 -14.72 -56.99
C VAL A 288 -1.71 -14.52 -58.27
N ILE A 289 -1.10 -15.59 -58.80
CA ILE A 289 -0.37 -15.51 -60.07
C ILE A 289 -1.33 -15.15 -61.21
N GLY A 290 -2.54 -15.73 -61.21
CA GLY A 290 -3.59 -15.39 -62.16
C GLY A 290 -4.00 -13.91 -62.09
N SER A 291 -4.18 -13.35 -60.89
CA SER A 291 -4.57 -11.94 -60.73
C SER A 291 -3.46 -10.96 -61.13
N VAL A 292 -2.21 -11.27 -60.82
CA VAL A 292 -1.05 -10.47 -61.24
C VAL A 292 -0.82 -10.56 -62.75
N ALA A 293 -0.99 -11.75 -63.34
CA ALA A 293 -0.89 -11.93 -64.80
C ALA A 293 -1.94 -11.08 -65.53
N LEU A 294 -3.19 -11.04 -65.04
CA LEU A 294 -4.25 -10.19 -65.57
C LEU A 294 -3.90 -8.70 -65.46
N ALA A 295 -3.41 -8.24 -64.30
CA ALA A 295 -3.00 -6.85 -64.11
C ALA A 295 -1.80 -6.45 -65.00
N SER A 296 -0.87 -7.37 -65.26
CA SER A 296 0.26 -7.16 -66.17
C SER A 296 -0.17 -7.14 -67.64
N SER A 297 -1.23 -7.87 -68.01
CA SER A 297 -1.77 -7.88 -69.38
C SER A 297 -2.45 -6.55 -69.78
N CYS A 298 -2.90 -5.75 -68.82
CA CYS A 298 -3.39 -4.39 -69.05
C CYS A 298 -2.27 -3.34 -69.20
N ARG A 299 -1.02 -3.65 -68.79
CA ARG A 299 0.17 -2.83 -69.04
C ARG A 299 0.99 -3.48 -70.15
N CYS A 300 0.61 -3.25 -71.39
CA CYS A 300 1.19 -3.85 -72.60
C CYS A 300 2.73 -3.81 -72.64
N ALA A 301 3.38 -4.96 -72.40
CA ALA A 301 4.58 -5.44 -73.10
C ALA A 301 4.77 -6.96 -72.82
N PRO A 302 5.04 -7.82 -73.82
CA PRO A 302 5.10 -9.27 -73.60
C PRO A 302 6.43 -9.67 -72.94
N ALA A 303 6.46 -9.77 -71.62
CA ALA A 303 7.56 -10.41 -70.90
C ALA A 303 7.39 -11.94 -70.93
N ARG A 304 8.22 -12.61 -71.73
CA ARG A 304 8.24 -14.07 -71.91
C ARG A 304 8.98 -14.71 -70.73
N TRP A 305 8.27 -15.14 -69.69
CA TRP A 305 8.85 -15.87 -68.57
C TRP A 305 9.00 -17.36 -68.91
N THR A 306 10.22 -17.89 -68.84
CA THR A 306 10.50 -19.33 -68.94
C THR A 306 10.75 -19.90 -67.54
N LEU A 307 9.88 -20.79 -67.08
CA LEU A 307 10.05 -21.53 -65.83
C LEU A 307 11.00 -22.71 -66.06
N SER A 308 12.24 -22.57 -65.63
CA SER A 308 13.20 -23.67 -65.55
C SER A 308 12.86 -24.58 -64.37
N ARG A 309 12.44 -25.82 -64.66
CA ARG A 309 12.41 -26.91 -63.68
C ARG A 309 13.84 -27.36 -63.39
N SER A 310 14.48 -26.82 -62.36
CA SER A 310 15.59 -27.51 -61.70
C SER A 310 15.33 -27.63 -60.20
N SER A 311 14.92 -28.84 -59.83
CA SER A 311 14.93 -29.42 -58.51
C SER A 311 16.27 -29.24 -57.78
N ARG A 312 16.25 -28.62 -56.59
CA ARG A 312 16.82 -29.11 -55.32
C ARG A 312 16.77 -28.00 -54.26
N ALA A 313 15.79 -28.09 -53.38
CA ALA A 313 15.77 -27.38 -52.12
C ALA A 313 16.80 -28.01 -51.17
N LEU A 314 17.80 -27.25 -50.75
CA LEU A 314 18.63 -27.52 -49.60
C LEU A 314 18.55 -26.29 -48.69
N TRP A 315 17.61 -26.31 -47.76
CA TRP A 315 17.55 -25.37 -46.65
C TRP A 315 18.63 -25.77 -45.64
N ARG A 316 19.59 -24.88 -45.38
CA ARG A 316 20.51 -24.98 -44.25
C ARG A 316 20.33 -23.73 -43.40
N VAL A 317 19.76 -23.92 -42.22
CA VAL A 317 19.63 -22.92 -41.17
C VAL A 317 21.01 -22.64 -40.55
N ARG A 318 21.35 -21.37 -40.42
CA ARG A 318 22.22 -20.83 -39.37
C ARG A 318 21.55 -19.61 -38.80
#